data_AF-A0A0W0ZMH9-F1
#
_entry.id   AF-A0A0W0ZMH9-F1
#
_cell.length_a   1.000
_cell.length_b   1.000
_cell.length_c   1.000
_cell.angle_alpha   90.00
_cell.angle_beta   90.00
_cell.angle_gamma   90.00
#
_symmetry.space_group_name_H-M   'P 1'
#
loop_
_entity.id
_entity.type
_entity.pdbx_description
1 polymer ?
#
loop_
_entity_poly.entity_id
_entity_poly.type
_entity_poly.pdbx_seq_one_letter_code
_entity_poly.pdbx_strand_id
1 'polypeptide(L)'
;MLFALVVLFGVVMVLFSEEFSKSFKNLWAIKGARLLLPLFAASWFIYTFDFLFVGVLFYSHQFLHDILAFLIGIMPFQQGAESAALVILLTFFSVVPVLIIDFFTRKKNYKGYQYPYITSTLIWIFCVALLIII
;
A
#
# COMPACT_ATOMS: atom_id res chain seq x y z
N MET A 1 2.83 -23.32 -5.73
CA MET A 1 1.53 -23.79 -5.18
C MET A 1 0.54 -22.65 -4.98
N LEU A 2 0.92 -21.55 -4.30
CA LEU A 2 0.04 -20.41 -4.04
C LEU A 2 -0.42 -19.68 -5.34
N PHE A 3 0.48 -19.45 -6.29
CA PHE A 3 0.14 -18.88 -7.61
C PHE A 3 -0.88 -19.71 -8.40
N ALA A 4 -0.78 -21.04 -8.36
CA ALA A 4 -1.70 -21.91 -9.08
C ALA A 4 -3.13 -21.85 -8.50
N LEU A 5 -3.24 -21.74 -7.18
CA LEU A 5 -4.52 -21.52 -6.48
C LEU A 5 -5.13 -20.17 -6.84
N VAL A 6 -4.33 -19.09 -6.89
CA VAL A 6 -4.80 -17.76 -7.27
C VAL A 6 -5.30 -17.75 -8.72
N VAL A 7 -4.57 -18.38 -9.64
CA VAL A 7 -4.98 -18.49 -11.05
C VAL A 7 -6.26 -19.32 -11.17
N LEU A 8 -6.35 -20.46 -10.49
CA LEU A 8 -7.55 -21.31 -10.51
C LEU A 8 -8.77 -20.56 -9.95
N PHE A 9 -8.60 -19.82 -8.86
CA PHE A 9 -9.67 -19.01 -8.27
C PHE A 9 -10.09 -17.87 -9.19
N GLY A 10 -9.14 -17.22 -9.87
CA GLY A 10 -9.41 -16.21 -10.89
C GLY A 10 -10.20 -16.77 -12.07
N VAL A 11 -9.83 -17.94 -12.58
CA VAL A 11 -10.56 -18.62 -13.66
C VAL A 11 -11.98 -18.98 -13.23
N VAL A 12 -12.16 -19.54 -12.03
CA VAL A 12 -13.50 -19.86 -11.50
C VAL A 12 -14.35 -18.59 -11.35
N MET A 13 -13.80 -17.50 -10.81
CA MET A 13 -14.55 -16.23 -10.70
C MET A 13 -14.97 -15.66 -12.06
N VAL A 14 -14.11 -15.76 -13.08
CA VAL A 14 -14.40 -15.23 -14.42
C VAL A 14 -15.42 -16.11 -15.15
N LEU A 15 -15.27 -17.43 -15.10
CA LEU A 15 -16.18 -18.35 -15.78
C LEU A 15 -17.60 -18.32 -15.19
N PHE A 16 -17.71 -18.11 -13.88
CA PHE A 16 -19.00 -18.11 -13.17
C PHE A 16 -19.44 -16.70 -12.75
N SER A 17 -18.95 -15.64 -13.40
CA SER A 17 -19.19 -14.26 -12.95
C SER A 17 -20.68 -13.89 -12.89
N GLU A 18 -21.48 -14.38 -13.84
CA GLU A 18 -22.92 -14.15 -13.86
C GLU A 18 -23.64 -14.89 -12.73
N GLU A 19 -23.25 -16.13 -12.44
CA GLU A 19 -23.80 -16.93 -11.36
C GLU A 19 -23.46 -16.35 -9.99
N PHE A 20 -22.23 -15.86 -9.83
CA PHE A 20 -21.82 -15.13 -8.63
C PHE A 20 -22.62 -13.82 -8.49
N SER A 21 -22.77 -13.03 -9.55
CA SER A 21 -23.55 -11.78 -9.51
C SER A 21 -25.02 -12.03 -9.13
N LYS A 22 -25.64 -13.07 -9.68
CA LYS A 22 -27.02 -13.46 -9.38
C LYS A 22 -27.16 -13.93 -7.93
N SER A 23 -26.19 -14.70 -7.43
CA SER A 23 -26.15 -15.17 -6.05
C SER A 23 -25.93 -14.03 -5.05
N PHE A 24 -25.05 -13.07 -5.36
CA PHE A 24 -24.83 -11.87 -4.55
C PHE A 24 -26.08 -11.00 -4.48
N LYS A 25 -26.79 -10.81 -5.59
CA LYS A 25 -28.07 -10.08 -5.61
C LYS A 25 -29.12 -10.75 -4.72
N ASN A 26 -29.20 -12.08 -4.76
CA ASN A 26 -30.11 -12.85 -3.91
C ASN A 26 -29.74 -12.73 -2.43
N LEU A 27 -28.45 -12.82 -2.08
CA LEU A 27 -27.97 -12.60 -0.71
C LEU A 27 -28.31 -11.20 -0.20
N TRP A 28 -28.14 -10.17 -1.04
CA TRP A 28 -28.48 -8.78 -0.69
C TRP A 28 -29.99 -8.49 -0.63
N ALA A 29 -30.82 -9.33 -1.26
CA ALA A 29 -32.27 -9.19 -1.25
C ALA A 29 -32.93 -9.74 0.03
N ILE A 30 -32.20 -10.52 0.84
CA ILE A 30 -32.70 -11.05 2.11
C ILE A 30 -32.90 -9.88 3.10
N LYS A 31 -34.12 -9.75 3.65
CA LYS A 31 -34.42 -8.76 4.69
C LYS A 31 -33.49 -8.98 5.89
N GLY A 32 -32.61 -8.02 6.17
CA GLY A 32 -31.59 -8.10 7.23
C GLY A 32 -30.15 -8.25 6.71
N ALA A 33 -29.94 -8.80 5.51
CA ALA A 33 -28.61 -8.95 4.94
C ALA A 33 -27.93 -7.60 4.63
N ARG A 34 -28.70 -6.56 4.31
CA ARG A 34 -28.18 -5.19 4.16
C ARG A 34 -27.55 -4.62 5.43
N LEU A 35 -27.88 -5.16 6.61
CA LEU A 35 -27.27 -4.74 7.88
C LEU A 35 -26.22 -5.77 8.32
N LEU A 36 -26.52 -7.06 8.22
CA LEU A 36 -25.64 -8.14 8.68
C LEU A 36 -24.38 -8.31 7.83
N LEU A 37 -24.46 -8.16 6.50
CA LEU A 37 -23.29 -8.27 5.63
C LEU A 37 -22.25 -7.17 5.90
N PRO A 38 -22.61 -5.86 5.94
CA PRO A 38 -21.63 -4.84 6.28
C PRO A 38 -21.16 -4.94 7.73
N LEU A 39 -22.01 -5.37 8.67
CA LEU A 39 -21.60 -5.60 10.06
C LEU A 39 -20.59 -6.75 10.15
N PHE A 40 -20.84 -7.88 9.49
CA PHE A 40 -19.93 -9.01 9.43
C PHE A 40 -18.62 -8.65 8.73
N ALA A 41 -18.68 -7.92 7.62
CA ALA A 41 -17.50 -7.44 6.92
C ALA A 41 -16.67 -6.48 7.80
N ALA A 42 -17.33 -5.56 8.52
CA ALA A 42 -16.67 -4.67 9.45
C ALA A 42 -16.04 -5.42 10.63
N SER A 43 -16.76 -6.36 11.25
CA SER A 43 -16.24 -7.20 12.33
C SER A 43 -15.07 -8.08 11.88
N TRP A 44 -15.17 -8.70 10.71
CA TRP A 44 -14.09 -9.48 10.10
C TRP A 44 -12.87 -8.60 9.80
N PHE A 45 -13.12 -7.40 9.26
CA PHE A 45 -12.07 -6.44 8.97
C PHE A 45 -11.35 -6.04 10.26
N ILE A 46 -12.07 -5.68 11.33
CA ILE A 46 -11.48 -5.36 12.64
C ILE A 46 -10.66 -6.52 13.19
N TYR A 47 -11.17 -7.75 13.11
CA TYR A 47 -10.46 -8.94 13.60
C TYR A 47 -9.18 -9.23 12.81
N THR A 48 -9.22 -9.03 11.50
CA THR A 48 -8.07 -9.28 10.60
C THR A 48 -7.16 -8.05 10.48
N PHE A 49 -7.59 -6.89 10.99
CA PHE A 49 -6.91 -5.61 10.85
C PHE A 49 -5.52 -5.66 11.46
N ASP A 50 -5.37 -6.24 12.64
CA ASP A 50 -4.07 -6.34 13.31
C ASP A 50 -3.06 -7.11 12.47
N PHE A 51 -3.46 -8.25 11.90
CA PHE A 51 -2.59 -9.06 11.05
C PHE A 51 -2.22 -8.34 9.75
N LEU A 52 -3.20 -7.69 9.11
CA LEU A 52 -2.96 -6.93 7.88
C LEU A 52 -2.10 -5.70 8.13
N PHE A 53 -2.33 -4.98 9.23
CA PHE A 53 -1.60 -3.78 9.59
C PHE A 53 -0.15 -4.12 9.94
N VAL A 54 0.08 -5.15 10.75
CA VAL A 54 1.42 -5.68 11.04
C VAL A 54 2.10 -6.15 9.75
N GLY A 55 1.38 -6.86 8.88
CA GLY A 55 1.90 -7.29 7.58
C GLY A 55 2.33 -6.10 6.71
N VAL A 56 1.48 -5.08 6.56
CA VAL A 56 1.79 -3.87 5.79
C VAL A 56 3.01 -3.15 6.37
N LEU A 57 3.09 -2.99 7.69
CA LEU A 57 4.26 -2.39 8.33
C LEU A 57 5.52 -3.20 8.07
N PHE A 58 5.48 -4.53 8.27
CA PHE A 58 6.62 -5.41 8.07
C PHE A 58 7.11 -5.42 6.62
N TYR A 59 6.21 -5.56 5.65
CA TYR A 59 6.59 -5.55 4.24
C TYR A 59 7.11 -4.17 3.79
N SER A 60 6.54 -3.08 4.29
CA SER A 60 7.01 -1.72 3.98
C SER A 60 8.40 -1.47 4.56
N HIS A 61 8.63 -1.91 5.79
CA HIS A 61 9.93 -1.88 6.45
C HIS A 61 10.98 -2.69 5.67
N GLN A 62 10.68 -3.95 5.37
CA GLN A 62 11.58 -4.82 4.61
C GLN A 62 11.93 -4.22 3.25
N PHE A 63 10.93 -3.69 2.53
CA PHE A 63 11.13 -3.04 1.24
C PHE A 63 12.05 -1.81 1.32
N LEU A 64 11.91 -0.98 2.36
CA LEU A 64 12.80 0.15 2.60
C LEU A 64 14.24 -0.32 2.87
N HIS A 65 14.43 -1.38 3.65
CA HIS A 65 15.76 -1.96 3.92
C HIS A 65 16.39 -2.61 2.69
N ASP A 66 15.62 -3.32 1.87
CA ASP A 66 16.10 -3.94 0.65
C ASP A 66 16.59 -2.87 -0.33
N ILE A 67 15.85 -1.77 -0.48
CA ILE A 67 16.29 -0.63 -1.30
C ILE A 67 17.51 0.05 -0.70
N LEU A 68 17.56 0.23 0.63
CA LEU A 68 18.72 0.81 1.29
C LEU A 68 19.98 -0.02 1.03
N ALA A 69 19.89 -1.35 1.21
CA ALA A 69 20.97 -2.29 0.96
C ALA A 69 21.40 -2.27 -0.52
N PHE A 70 20.44 -2.18 -1.44
CA PHE A 70 20.71 -2.02 -2.87
C PHE A 70 21.46 -0.70 -3.15
N LEU A 71 21.05 0.42 -2.55
CA LEU A 71 21.72 1.71 -2.68
C LEU A 71 23.15 1.68 -2.14
N ILE A 72 23.37 1.03 -0.99
CA ILE A 72 24.71 0.87 -0.41
C ILE A 72 25.58 0.01 -1.33
N GLY A 73 25.02 -1.07 -1.90
CA GLY A 73 25.75 -1.99 -2.77
C GLY A 73 26.23 -1.38 -4.10
N ILE A 74 25.54 -0.34 -4.59
CA ILE A 74 25.96 0.39 -5.81
C ILE A 74 26.92 1.56 -5.51
N MET A 75 27.11 1.93 -4.23
CA MET A 75 27.99 3.04 -3.88
C MET A 75 29.46 2.62 -3.93
N PRO A 76 30.34 3.44 -4.55
CA PRO A 76 31.77 3.11 -4.69
C PRO A 76 32.59 3.35 -3.41
N PHE A 77 32.01 3.95 -2.37
CA PHE A 77 32.66 4.27 -1.10
C PHE A 77 32.04 3.41 0.02
N GLN A 78 32.86 2.94 0.97
CA GLN A 78 32.37 2.16 2.11
C GLN A 78 32.11 3.03 3.35
N GLN A 79 32.95 4.05 3.58
CA GLN A 79 32.76 4.97 4.70
C GLN A 79 31.69 6.02 4.36
N GLY A 80 30.60 6.06 5.15
CA GLY A 80 29.49 6.99 4.95
C GLY A 80 28.48 6.60 3.87
N ALA A 81 28.63 5.42 3.27
CA ALA A 81 27.68 4.86 2.28
C ALA A 81 26.27 4.78 2.84
N GLU A 82 26.15 4.27 4.07
CA GLU A 82 24.89 4.13 4.77
C GLU A 82 24.19 5.47 5.01
N SER A 83 24.91 6.46 5.55
CA SER A 83 24.35 7.79 5.81
C SER A 83 23.93 8.50 4.52
N ALA A 84 24.75 8.41 3.47
CA ALA A 84 24.41 8.97 2.16
C ALA A 84 23.19 8.27 1.53
N ALA A 85 23.15 6.92 1.60
CA ALA A 85 22.05 6.13 1.07
C ALA A 85 20.73 6.41 1.80
N LEU A 86 20.76 6.57 3.13
CA LEU A 86 19.59 6.96 3.92
C LEU A 86 19.04 8.32 3.50
N VAL A 87 19.90 9.34 3.35
CA VAL A 87 19.46 10.69 2.93
C VAL A 87 18.84 10.64 1.54
N ILE A 88 19.45 9.91 0.60
CA ILE A 88 18.92 9.75 -0.76
C ILE A 88 17.58 9.03 -0.73
N LEU A 89 17.49 7.91 0.01
CA LEU A 89 16.28 7.11 0.13
C LEU A 89 15.11 7.94 0.68
N LEU A 90 15.30 8.61 1.83
CA LEU A 90 14.26 9.42 2.46
C LEU A 90 13.83 10.58 1.57
N THR A 91 14.77 11.26 0.93
CA THR A 91 14.45 12.40 0.06
C THR A 91 13.68 11.92 -1.17
N PHE A 92 14.10 10.80 -1.77
CA PHE A 92 13.43 10.23 -2.93
C PHE A 92 12.00 9.78 -2.58
N PHE A 93 11.82 8.98 -1.54
CA PHE A 93 10.51 8.49 -1.12
C PHE A 93 9.57 9.58 -0.59
N SER A 94 10.11 10.65 0.02
CA SER A 94 9.28 11.76 0.49
C SER A 94 8.85 12.69 -0.66
N VAL A 95 9.78 13.06 -1.53
CA VAL A 95 9.56 14.14 -2.50
C VAL A 95 8.98 13.61 -3.82
N VAL A 96 9.47 12.47 -4.32
CA VAL A 96 9.07 11.96 -5.65
C VAL A 96 7.57 11.63 -5.73
N PRO A 97 6.95 10.92 -4.76
CA PRO A 97 5.52 10.64 -4.82
C PRO A 97 4.68 11.92 -4.79
N VAL A 98 5.09 12.91 -4.01
CA VAL A 98 4.40 14.20 -3.93
C VAL A 98 4.50 14.96 -5.25
N LEU A 99 5.67 14.96 -5.90
CA LEU A 99 5.85 15.56 -7.22
C LEU A 99 5.02 14.85 -8.29
N ILE A 100 4.93 13.52 -8.24
CA ILE A 100 4.07 12.73 -9.14
C ILE A 100 2.61 13.15 -8.95
N ILE A 101 2.13 13.22 -7.70
CA ILE A 101 0.76 13.65 -7.39
C ILE A 101 0.52 15.09 -7.85
N ASP A 102 1.46 16.00 -7.62
CA ASP A 102 1.34 17.40 -8.06
C ASP A 102 1.27 17.47 -9.60
N PHE A 103 2.11 16.71 -10.31
CA PHE A 103 2.11 16.65 -11.77
C PHE A 103 0.78 16.12 -12.33
N PHE A 104 0.25 15.02 -11.79
CA PHE A 104 -1.05 14.49 -12.19
C PHE A 104 -2.20 15.44 -11.86
N THR A 105 -2.14 16.11 -10.71
CA THR A 105 -3.16 17.07 -10.28
C THR A 105 -3.16 18.31 -11.18
N ARG A 106 -1.98 18.83 -11.53
CA ARG A 106 -1.84 19.94 -12.50
C ARG A 106 -2.35 19.55 -13.87
N LYS A 107 -2.06 18.35 -14.34
CA LYS A 107 -2.55 17.85 -15.64
C LYS A 107 -4.09 17.77 -15.69
N LYS A 108 -4.74 17.43 -14.58
CA LYS A 108 -6.20 17.24 -14.52
C LYS A 108 -6.98 18.52 -14.19
N ASN A 109 -6.48 19.31 -13.25
CA ASN A 109 -7.21 20.43 -12.65
C ASN A 109 -6.56 21.80 -12.89
N TYR A 110 -5.41 21.87 -13.60
CA TYR A 110 -4.61 23.08 -13.86
C TYR A 110 -4.18 23.88 -12.62
N LYS A 111 -4.48 23.38 -11.42
CA LYS A 111 -4.08 23.91 -10.13
C LYS A 111 -3.08 22.94 -9.49
N GLY A 112 -2.05 23.50 -8.85
CA GLY A 112 -1.12 22.73 -8.03
C GLY A 112 -1.82 22.10 -6.83
N TYR A 113 -1.26 20.99 -6.36
CA TYR A 113 -1.66 20.36 -5.10
C TYR A 113 -1.50 21.36 -3.95
N GLN A 114 -2.49 21.44 -3.06
CA GLN A 114 -2.56 22.52 -2.07
C GLN A 114 -1.59 22.34 -0.89
N TYR A 115 -1.16 21.11 -0.59
CA TYR A 115 -0.34 20.82 0.59
C TYR A 115 0.85 19.89 0.34
N PRO A 116 1.68 20.13 -0.70
CA PRO A 116 2.73 19.20 -1.10
C PRO A 116 3.76 18.99 0.02
N TYR A 117 4.14 20.07 0.71
CA TYR A 117 5.10 20.01 1.81
C TYR A 117 4.56 19.20 2.99
N ILE A 118 3.29 19.38 3.38
CA ILE A 118 2.70 18.64 4.51
C ILE A 118 2.66 17.14 4.20
N THR A 119 2.25 16.78 2.98
CA THR A 119 2.27 15.37 2.55
C THR A 119 3.67 14.80 2.50
N SER A 120 4.65 15.56 2.02
CA SER A 120 6.06 15.14 1.97
C SER A 120 6.58 14.87 3.37
N THR A 121 6.32 15.78 4.32
CA THR A 121 6.76 15.64 5.71
C THR A 121 6.09 14.46 6.40
N LEU A 122 4.79 14.21 6.16
CA LEU A 122 4.11 13.03 6.70
C LEU A 122 4.71 11.72 6.18
N ILE A 123 4.98 11.64 4.87
CA ILE A 123 5.63 10.47 4.26
C ILE A 123 7.04 10.31 4.82
N TRP A 124 7.77 11.41 4.99
CA TRP A 124 9.12 11.40 5.57
C TRP A 124 9.12 10.87 7.01
N ILE A 125 8.24 11.38 7.88
CA ILE A 125 8.09 10.91 9.26
C ILE A 125 7.74 9.41 9.29
N PHE A 126 6.84 8.98 8.41
CA PHE A 126 6.45 7.58 8.32
C PHE A 126 7.63 6.68 7.89
N CYS A 127 8.40 7.07 6.88
CA CYS A 127 9.59 6.34 6.45
C CYS A 127 10.67 6.28 7.54
N VAL A 128 10.91 7.40 8.25
CA VAL A 128 11.84 7.45 9.38
C VAL A 128 11.41 6.50 10.49
N ALA A 129 10.12 6.55 10.86
CA ALA A 129 9.58 5.69 11.89
C ALA A 129 9.74 4.22 11.53
N LEU A 130 9.48 3.84 10.27
CA LEU A 130 9.68 2.48 9.81
C LEU A 130 11.13 2.04 9.90
N LEU A 131 12.09 2.87 9.44
CA LEU A 131 13.52 2.52 9.41
C LEU A 131 14.21 2.50 10.78
N ILE A 132 13.68 3.21 11.77
CA ILE A 132 14.31 3.33 13.11
C ILE A 132 13.68 2.39 14.15
N ILE A 133 12.36 2.21 14.10
CA ILE A 133 11.59 1.62 15.22
C ILE A 133 11.39 0.10 15.04
N ILE A 134 11.32 -0.37 13.80
CA ILE A 134 11.16 -1.79 13.44
C ILE A 134 12.52 -2.35 13.02
#